data_AF-A0A561EY02-F1
#
_entry.id   AF-A0A561EY02-F1
#
_cell.length_a   1.000
_cell.length_b   1.000
_cell.length_c   1.000
_cell.angle_alpha   90.00
_cell.angle_beta   90.00
_cell.angle_gamma   90.00
#
_symmetry.space_group_name_H-M   'P 1'
#
loop_
_entity.id
_entity.type
_entity.pdbx_description
1 polymer ?
#
loop_
_entity_poly.entity_id
_entity_poly.type
_entity_poly.pdbx_seq_one_letter_code
_entity_poly.pdbx_strand_id
1 'polypeptide(L)'
;MTVRYLNDADAAPVDPAATPDGEALPGPREELGRYADLGGFTLAADTHPWYAAADAIGSPEDARAASTVLAELRSGDVLATRAAVSGLTPEGDLDEPDTLTGLSLVVGVLQRVQGTSARLRAEAYDADLDALTAATAGARWRKQQGVKLSWSRRRALRAQAKTLALGSRTRRVDLHEALAAAAAERADWAALTASTDGARPTVAGDATKLAEAAQAVDALGQAVRALGRLLPGRDLESLPLGELAELVDRLAADEGTLYRLPTLRSLRAGLAEQGLEDLLAELTERQADREAATAAYDRHVGAEAADGGVEAARQALAAGPRAEVEIEVEVAEAVEAEVEAVEVEAEVAEVEVAEAVEAEVEVEAVEVEAEVEPTVTAEVVAEEPVAVEEPLVVESEPEPEAVAEPAVTPEVAEIPETVEVPETVEVAEVAEVPEAAEVVEPAPVAEAEPAAEAEAEAERPKRVRRPKKPELTPGRPITAYTPEELTALVRWIDSDFVERTDDELLRATMKELGFARLGPRIKDALGAAVSEARS
;
A
#
# COMPACT_ATOMS: atom_id res chain seq x y z
N MET A 1 0.63 44.62 -78.25
CA MET A 1 1.30 43.31 -78.12
C MET A 1 2.77 43.56 -77.81
N THR A 2 3.28 42.89 -76.78
CA THR A 2 4.70 42.62 -76.46
C THR A 2 5.66 43.77 -76.10
N VAL A 3 5.88 43.89 -74.78
CA VAL A 3 7.15 43.80 -74.03
C VAL A 3 8.37 44.58 -74.56
N ARG A 4 8.88 45.49 -73.73
CA ARG A 4 10.32 45.78 -73.64
C ARG A 4 10.74 45.96 -72.18
N TYR A 5 11.67 45.11 -71.77
CA TYR A 5 12.37 45.06 -70.49
C TYR A 5 13.25 46.30 -70.27
N LEU A 6 13.42 46.68 -69.00
CA LEU A 6 14.73 46.73 -68.34
C LEU A 6 14.51 46.84 -66.82
N ASN A 7 14.91 45.77 -66.13
CA ASN A 7 15.01 45.60 -64.69
C ASN A 7 16.51 45.56 -64.33
N ASP A 8 16.80 45.65 -63.02
CA ASP A 8 18.10 45.57 -62.33
C ASP A 8 18.84 46.91 -62.20
N ALA A 9 19.32 47.36 -61.04
CA ALA A 9 19.40 46.77 -59.71
C ALA A 9 19.63 47.90 -58.68
N ASP A 10 18.96 47.84 -57.53
CA ASP A 10 19.55 48.28 -56.26
C ASP A 10 18.77 47.62 -55.11
N ALA A 11 19.31 46.54 -54.56
CA ALA A 11 18.77 45.81 -53.43
C ALA A 11 19.78 45.90 -52.28
N ALA A 12 19.55 46.84 -51.36
CA ALA A 12 20.13 46.81 -50.04
C ALA A 12 19.30 45.84 -49.16
N PRO A 13 19.93 44.98 -48.34
CA PRO A 13 19.20 44.10 -47.44
C PRO A 13 18.60 44.95 -46.31
N VAL A 14 17.27 44.98 -46.27
CA VAL A 14 16.52 45.44 -45.10
C VAL A 14 16.66 44.35 -44.04
N ASP A 15 17.25 44.74 -42.91
CA ASP A 15 17.37 43.93 -41.69
C ASP A 15 15.97 43.39 -41.32
N PRO A 16 15.75 42.07 -41.25
CA PRO A 16 14.46 41.55 -40.85
C PRO A 16 14.25 41.91 -39.39
N ALA A 17 13.30 42.82 -39.18
CA ALA A 17 12.76 43.19 -37.90
C ALA A 17 12.67 41.96 -36.98
N ALA A 18 13.32 42.08 -35.83
CA ALA A 18 13.16 41.18 -34.69
C ALA A 18 11.67 40.91 -34.50
N THR A 19 11.28 39.66 -34.70
CA THR A 19 9.97 39.15 -34.35
C THR A 19 9.84 39.29 -32.83
N PRO A 20 8.97 40.16 -32.29
CA PRO A 20 8.80 40.30 -30.85
C PRO A 20 7.81 39.22 -30.38
N ASP A 21 8.12 37.96 -30.64
CA ASP A 21 7.35 36.81 -30.17
C ASP A 21 8.34 35.70 -29.73
N GLY A 22 9.27 36.09 -28.87
CA GLY A 22 9.76 35.15 -27.87
C GLY A 22 8.90 35.42 -26.64
N GLU A 23 8.04 34.48 -26.25
CA GLU A 23 7.40 34.51 -24.94
C GLU A 23 8.52 34.69 -23.91
N ALA A 24 8.69 35.91 -23.40
CA ALA A 24 9.65 36.18 -22.36
C ALA A 24 9.25 35.28 -21.21
N LEU A 25 10.11 34.30 -20.89
CA LEU A 25 9.87 33.43 -19.74
C LEU A 25 9.54 34.35 -18.55
N PRO A 26 8.39 34.14 -17.90
CA PRO A 26 7.93 35.01 -16.83
C PRO A 26 9.05 35.18 -15.80
N GLY A 27 9.35 36.43 -15.44
CA GLY A 27 10.49 36.73 -14.57
C GLY A 27 10.34 36.16 -13.15
N PRO A 28 11.43 36.10 -12.37
CA PRO A 28 11.47 35.53 -11.01
C PRO A 28 10.37 36.03 -10.08
N ARG A 29 10.02 37.32 -10.16
CA ARG A 29 8.91 37.91 -9.39
C ARG A 29 7.58 37.20 -9.63
N GLU A 30 7.28 36.91 -10.90
CA GLU A 30 6.03 36.27 -11.31
C GLU A 30 6.04 34.76 -11.09
N GLU A 31 7.20 34.11 -11.23
CA GLU A 31 7.41 32.72 -10.82
C GLU A 31 7.18 32.54 -9.31
N LEU A 32 7.73 33.44 -8.49
CA LEU A 32 7.59 33.42 -7.04
C LEU A 32 6.14 33.69 -6.59
N GLY A 33 5.44 34.61 -7.27
CA GLY A 33 4.01 34.80 -7.08
C GLY A 33 3.19 33.56 -7.45
N ARG A 34 3.47 32.91 -8.59
CA ARG A 34 2.79 31.66 -9.00
C ARG A 34 3.09 30.50 -8.04
N TYR A 35 4.31 30.44 -7.49
CA TYR A 35 4.67 29.45 -6.48
C TYR A 35 3.84 29.63 -5.21
N ALA A 36 3.60 30.88 -4.78
CA ALA A 36 2.72 31.19 -3.65
C ALA A 36 1.25 30.81 -3.93
N ASP A 37 0.70 31.18 -5.11
CA ASP A 37 -0.68 30.85 -5.50
C ASP A 37 -0.95 29.34 -5.53
N LEU A 38 0.05 28.56 -5.94
CA LEU A 38 -0.01 27.10 -5.94
C LEU A 38 0.16 26.49 -4.54
N GLY A 39 0.35 27.30 -3.50
CA GLY A 39 0.51 26.86 -2.12
C GLY A 39 1.91 26.36 -1.78
N GLY A 40 2.94 26.75 -2.53
CA GLY A 40 4.31 26.27 -2.31
C GLY A 40 4.88 26.59 -0.92
N PHE A 41 4.51 27.75 -0.35
CA PHE A 41 4.93 28.18 0.98
C PHE A 41 4.04 27.64 2.13
N THR A 42 2.85 27.14 1.81
CA THR A 42 1.89 26.60 2.78
C THR A 42 1.81 25.08 2.78
N LEU A 43 2.55 24.43 1.88
CA LEU A 43 2.63 22.98 1.77
C LEU A 43 3.31 22.39 3.02
N ALA A 44 2.55 21.64 3.81
CA ALA A 44 2.98 21.08 5.08
C ALA A 44 2.48 19.64 5.29
N ALA A 45 3.25 18.85 6.04
CA ALA A 45 3.02 17.41 6.25
C ALA A 45 1.74 17.05 7.04
N ASP A 46 1.26 17.97 7.87
CA ASP A 46 0.05 17.83 8.68
C ASP A 46 -1.23 18.09 7.88
N THR A 47 -1.13 18.97 6.88
CA THR A 47 -2.27 19.45 6.10
C THR A 47 -2.39 18.75 4.75
N HIS A 48 -1.26 18.32 4.17
CA HIS A 48 -1.20 17.75 2.81
C HIS A 48 -0.64 16.33 2.83
N PRO A 49 -1.48 15.30 2.68
CA PRO A 49 -1.06 13.89 2.61
C PRO A 49 0.05 13.61 1.59
N TRP A 50 0.06 14.32 0.46
CA TRP A 50 1.05 14.17 -0.60
C TRP A 50 2.40 14.84 -0.31
N TYR A 51 2.54 15.59 0.79
CA TYR A 51 3.79 16.27 1.12
C TYR A 51 4.99 15.33 1.17
N ALA A 52 4.81 14.12 1.73
CA ALA A 52 5.87 13.11 1.82
C ALA A 52 6.35 12.60 0.44
N ALA A 53 5.58 12.83 -0.62
CA ALA A 53 5.92 12.46 -2.00
C ALA A 53 6.43 13.64 -2.83
N ALA A 54 6.56 14.85 -2.26
CA ALA A 54 6.94 16.05 -3.00
C ALA A 54 8.27 15.89 -3.78
N ASP A 55 9.21 15.14 -3.21
CA ASP A 55 10.50 14.85 -3.85
C ASP A 55 10.47 13.65 -4.81
N ALA A 56 9.43 12.81 -4.77
CA ALA A 56 9.29 11.67 -5.67
C ALA A 56 8.53 12.04 -6.96
N ILE A 57 7.63 13.02 -6.88
CA ILE A 57 6.72 13.40 -7.97
C ILE A 57 7.31 14.59 -8.72
N GLY A 58 8.05 14.29 -9.79
CA GLY A 58 8.80 15.29 -10.56
C GLY A 58 8.08 15.78 -11.81
N SER A 59 7.17 14.98 -12.37
CA SER A 59 6.53 15.26 -13.65
C SER A 59 5.00 15.10 -13.60
N PRO A 60 4.26 15.71 -14.54
CA PRO A 60 2.83 15.46 -14.70
C PRO A 60 2.50 14.00 -15.05
N GLU A 61 3.46 13.24 -15.60
CA GLU A 61 3.28 11.81 -15.84
C GLU A 61 3.33 11.01 -14.53
N ASP A 62 4.26 11.34 -13.63
CA ASP A 62 4.33 10.74 -12.29
C ASP A 62 3.04 10.98 -11.50
N ALA A 63 2.49 12.20 -11.57
CA ALA A 63 1.22 12.54 -10.92
C ALA A 63 0.04 11.71 -11.48
N ARG A 64 -0.01 11.50 -12.80
CA ARG A 64 -1.03 10.63 -13.43
C ARG A 64 -0.84 9.17 -13.03
N ALA A 65 0.39 8.67 -13.04
CA ALA A 65 0.69 7.30 -12.60
C ALA A 65 0.28 7.08 -11.14
N ALA A 66 0.56 8.05 -10.26
CA ALA A 66 0.14 8.03 -8.86
C ALA A 66 -1.39 7.99 -8.70
N SER A 67 -2.12 8.81 -9.46
CA SER A 67 -3.59 8.80 -9.47
C SER A 67 -4.14 7.45 -9.97
N THR A 68 -3.56 6.86 -11.01
CA THR A 68 -3.93 5.52 -11.47
C THR A 68 -3.74 4.47 -10.37
N VAL A 69 -2.61 4.49 -9.66
CA VAL A 69 -2.36 3.57 -8.54
C VAL A 69 -3.38 3.76 -7.42
N LEU A 70 -3.77 5.01 -7.10
CA LEU A 70 -4.85 5.25 -6.13
C LEU A 70 -6.19 4.71 -6.61
N ALA A 71 -6.55 4.90 -7.88
CA ALA A 71 -7.78 4.37 -8.44
C ALA A 71 -7.80 2.83 -8.38
N GLU A 72 -6.69 2.18 -8.71
CA GLU A 72 -6.51 0.74 -8.55
C GLU A 72 -6.71 0.30 -7.09
N LEU A 73 -6.05 0.95 -6.13
CA LEU A 73 -6.18 0.64 -4.70
C LEU A 73 -7.61 0.83 -4.18
N ARG A 74 -8.32 1.87 -4.64
CA ARG A 74 -9.72 2.12 -4.26
C ARG A 74 -10.67 1.11 -4.90
N SER A 75 -10.40 0.68 -6.13
CA SER A 75 -11.22 -0.35 -6.81
C SER A 75 -11.02 -1.75 -6.23
N GLY A 76 -9.82 -2.06 -5.75
CA GLY A 76 -9.46 -3.37 -5.21
C GLY A 76 -10.06 -3.71 -3.84
N ASP A 77 -10.76 -2.75 -3.20
CA ASP A 77 -11.36 -2.83 -1.86
C ASP A 77 -10.51 -3.65 -0.88
N VAL A 78 -9.58 -2.95 -0.23
CA VAL A 78 -8.62 -3.51 0.74
C VAL A 78 -9.31 -4.38 1.80
N LEU A 79 -10.48 -3.95 2.29
CA LEU A 79 -11.21 -4.67 3.34
C LEU A 79 -11.99 -5.85 2.78
N ALA A 80 -12.53 -5.75 1.57
CA ALA A 80 -13.12 -6.91 0.89
C ALA A 80 -12.07 -8.00 0.61
N THR A 81 -10.85 -7.61 0.21
CA THR A 81 -9.74 -8.57 0.03
C THR A 81 -9.41 -9.29 1.35
N ARG A 82 -9.33 -8.55 2.46
CA ARG A 82 -9.17 -9.15 3.81
C ARG A 82 -10.30 -10.13 4.14
N ALA A 83 -11.55 -9.73 3.92
CA ALA A 83 -12.73 -10.56 4.19
C ALA A 83 -12.76 -11.81 3.32
N ALA A 84 -12.36 -11.70 2.05
CA ALA A 84 -12.26 -12.82 1.13
C ALA A 84 -11.24 -13.86 1.62
N VAL A 85 -10.05 -13.43 2.03
CA VAL A 85 -9.02 -14.33 2.59
C VAL A 85 -9.48 -14.96 3.90
N SER A 86 -10.05 -14.17 4.81
CA SER A 86 -10.53 -14.67 6.11
C SER A 86 -11.67 -15.68 5.95
N GLY A 87 -12.51 -15.52 4.92
CA GLY A 87 -13.60 -16.45 4.60
C GLY A 87 -13.15 -17.76 3.95
N LEU A 88 -11.87 -17.93 3.58
CA LEU A 88 -11.34 -19.20 3.06
C LEU A 88 -11.04 -20.21 4.16
N THR A 89 -10.85 -19.75 5.39
CA THR A 89 -10.58 -20.59 6.56
C THR A 89 -11.76 -20.65 7.50
N PRO A 90 -12.03 -21.80 8.15
CA PRO A 90 -13.00 -21.88 9.23
C PRO A 90 -12.68 -20.89 10.34
N GLU A 91 -13.72 -20.35 11.00
CA GLU A 91 -13.53 -19.44 12.13
C GLU A 91 -12.68 -20.09 13.23
N GLY A 92 -11.58 -19.42 13.62
CA GLY A 92 -10.69 -19.86 14.70
C GLY A 92 -9.55 -20.79 14.28
N ASP A 93 -9.43 -21.14 12.99
CA ASP A 93 -8.33 -21.98 12.50
C ASP A 93 -7.02 -21.20 12.31
N LEU A 94 -7.08 -19.92 11.91
CA LEU A 94 -5.94 -19.02 11.71
C LEU A 94 -6.19 -17.67 12.38
N ASP A 95 -5.12 -16.99 12.77
CA ASP A 95 -5.21 -15.59 13.20
C ASP A 95 -5.62 -14.71 12.02
N GLU A 96 -6.54 -13.77 12.27
CA GLU A 96 -7.05 -12.93 11.20
C GLU A 96 -5.96 -11.94 10.74
N PRO A 97 -5.47 -12.04 9.49
CA PRO A 97 -4.40 -11.19 9.00
C PRO A 97 -4.90 -9.76 8.80
N ASP A 98 -4.28 -8.80 9.50
CA ASP A 98 -4.58 -7.38 9.34
C ASP A 98 -3.47 -6.60 8.62
N THR A 99 -2.57 -7.28 7.91
CA THR A 99 -1.54 -6.64 7.09
C THR A 99 -1.49 -7.32 5.73
N LEU A 100 -1.03 -6.60 4.70
CA LEU A 100 -0.84 -7.17 3.37
C LEU A 100 0.15 -8.34 3.40
N THR A 101 1.25 -8.20 4.15
CA THR A 101 2.20 -9.29 4.38
C THR A 101 1.52 -10.51 5.00
N GLY A 102 0.66 -10.31 6.00
CA GLY A 102 -0.13 -11.38 6.61
C GLY A 102 -1.06 -12.07 5.61
N LEU A 103 -1.79 -11.30 4.79
CA LEU A 103 -2.67 -11.83 3.75
C LEU A 103 -1.90 -12.69 2.74
N SER A 104 -0.75 -12.21 2.25
CA SER A 104 0.11 -12.95 1.32
C SER A 104 0.63 -14.25 1.93
N LEU A 105 1.01 -14.25 3.22
CA LEU A 105 1.44 -15.45 3.92
C LEU A 105 0.31 -16.49 4.02
N VAL A 106 -0.88 -16.07 4.48
CA VAL A 106 -2.05 -16.95 4.63
C VAL A 106 -2.44 -17.58 3.29
N VAL A 107 -2.64 -16.76 2.25
CA VAL A 107 -3.04 -17.28 0.93
C VAL A 107 -1.95 -18.18 0.34
N GLY A 108 -0.68 -17.80 0.48
CA GLY A 108 0.44 -18.62 0.04
C GLY A 108 0.48 -20.00 0.70
N VAL A 109 0.20 -20.08 2.01
CA VAL A 109 0.09 -21.37 2.73
C VAL A 109 -1.11 -22.16 2.22
N LEU A 110 -2.28 -21.54 2.08
CA LEU A 110 -3.49 -22.21 1.58
C LEU A 110 -3.31 -22.80 0.17
N GLN A 111 -2.65 -22.08 -0.73
CA GLN A 111 -2.32 -22.57 -2.08
C GLN A 111 -1.36 -23.77 -2.04
N ARG A 112 -0.33 -23.74 -1.18
CA ARG A 112 0.59 -24.86 -1.00
C ARG A 112 -0.15 -26.09 -0.46
N VAL A 113 -0.96 -25.92 0.57
CA VAL A 113 -1.80 -26.98 1.16
C VAL A 113 -2.77 -27.55 0.13
N GLN A 114 -3.40 -26.70 -0.70
CA GLN A 114 -4.25 -27.13 -1.82
C GLN A 114 -3.48 -27.99 -2.82
N GLY A 115 -2.25 -27.61 -3.18
CA GLY A 115 -1.39 -28.39 -4.08
C GLY A 115 -0.94 -29.73 -3.48
N THR A 116 -0.58 -29.74 -2.20
CA THR A 116 -0.15 -30.94 -1.47
C THR A 116 -1.32 -31.90 -1.23
N SER A 117 -2.54 -31.39 -1.04
CA SER A 117 -3.76 -32.19 -0.89
C SER A 117 -4.12 -33.02 -2.15
N ALA A 118 -3.60 -32.64 -3.32
CA ALA A 118 -3.76 -33.45 -4.53
C ALA A 118 -2.84 -34.70 -4.55
N ARG A 119 -1.80 -34.73 -3.71
CA ARG A 119 -0.76 -35.76 -3.68
C ARG A 119 -0.76 -36.58 -2.40
N LEU A 120 -1.20 -36.01 -1.30
CA LEU A 120 -1.23 -36.62 0.02
C LEU A 120 -2.64 -36.58 0.60
N ARG A 121 -3.01 -37.64 1.32
CA ARG A 121 -4.22 -37.65 2.13
C ARG A 121 -4.05 -36.73 3.34
N ALA A 122 -5.15 -36.23 3.88
CA ALA A 122 -5.15 -35.30 5.02
C ALA A 122 -4.49 -35.91 6.27
N GLU A 123 -4.56 -37.23 6.48
CA GLU A 123 -3.91 -37.91 7.62
C GLU A 123 -2.37 -37.81 7.57
N ALA A 124 -1.79 -37.33 6.47
CA ALA A 124 -0.36 -37.08 6.40
C ALA A 124 0.07 -35.97 7.37
N TYR A 125 -0.76 -34.96 7.62
CA TYR A 125 -0.46 -33.87 8.54
C TYR A 125 -0.48 -34.30 10.02
N ASP A 126 -1.16 -35.40 10.34
CA ASP A 126 -1.20 -35.99 11.68
C ASP A 126 0.02 -36.89 11.96
N ALA A 127 0.79 -37.24 10.93
CA ALA A 127 1.95 -38.13 11.05
C ALA A 127 3.24 -37.36 11.40
N ASP A 128 4.28 -38.10 11.78
CA ASP A 128 5.64 -37.58 11.96
C ASP A 128 6.27 -37.27 10.59
N LEU A 129 5.91 -36.11 10.03
CA LEU A 129 6.34 -35.64 8.71
C LEU A 129 7.87 -35.55 8.60
N ASP A 130 8.58 -35.22 9.68
CA ASP A 130 10.04 -35.18 9.72
C ASP A 130 10.64 -36.57 9.53
N ALA A 131 10.13 -37.58 10.26
CA ALA A 131 10.57 -38.95 10.12
C ALA A 131 10.22 -39.54 8.74
N LEU A 132 9.02 -39.24 8.21
CA LEU A 132 8.59 -39.68 6.88
C LEU A 132 9.44 -39.05 5.77
N THR A 133 9.72 -37.75 5.86
CA THR A 133 10.60 -37.02 4.94
C THR A 133 12.02 -37.59 4.98
N ALA A 134 12.58 -37.81 6.18
CA ALA A 134 13.90 -38.43 6.32
C ALA A 134 13.94 -39.86 5.77
N ALA A 135 12.88 -40.66 5.95
CA ALA A 135 12.84 -42.03 5.46
C ALA A 135 12.80 -42.12 3.93
N THR A 136 12.10 -41.20 3.27
CA THR A 136 11.96 -41.14 1.81
C THR A 136 13.18 -40.48 1.13
N ALA A 137 13.94 -39.66 1.87
CA ALA A 137 15.14 -38.97 1.41
C ALA A 137 16.30 -39.88 0.96
N GLY A 138 17.18 -39.30 0.13
CA GLY A 138 18.45 -39.89 -0.28
C GLY A 138 19.47 -40.04 0.87
N ALA A 139 20.53 -40.83 0.64
CA ALA A 139 21.56 -41.06 1.66
C ALA A 139 22.37 -39.79 1.99
N ARG A 140 22.67 -38.97 0.97
CA ARG A 140 23.38 -37.69 1.12
C ARG A 140 22.61 -36.71 2.00
N TRP A 141 21.32 -36.53 1.73
CA TRP A 141 20.44 -35.64 2.50
C TRP A 141 20.42 -36.03 3.98
N ARG A 142 20.22 -37.32 4.30
CA ARG A 142 20.21 -37.78 5.70
C ARG A 142 21.54 -37.56 6.42
N LYS A 143 22.67 -37.69 5.71
CA LYS A 143 24.00 -37.42 6.28
C LYS A 143 24.16 -35.93 6.61
N GLN A 144 23.70 -35.04 5.72
CA GLN A 144 23.74 -33.59 5.93
C GLN A 144 22.84 -33.15 7.09
N GLN A 145 21.65 -33.73 7.20
CA GLN A 145 20.70 -33.45 8.28
C GLN A 145 21.01 -34.21 9.59
N GLY A 146 22.10 -34.98 9.66
CA GLY A 146 22.49 -35.73 10.87
C GLY A 146 21.55 -36.88 11.27
N VAL A 147 20.58 -37.25 10.43
CA VAL A 147 19.51 -38.20 10.79
C VAL A 147 19.97 -39.65 10.64
N LYS A 148 20.02 -40.38 11.77
CA LYS A 148 20.30 -41.83 11.82
C LYS A 148 19.00 -42.62 11.92
N LEU A 149 18.64 -43.32 10.83
CA LEU A 149 17.49 -44.25 10.80
C LEU A 149 17.96 -45.69 10.56
N SER A 150 17.54 -46.61 11.44
CA SER A 150 17.73 -48.04 11.25
C SER A 150 17.01 -48.53 9.98
N TRP A 151 17.51 -49.62 9.39
CA TRP A 151 16.96 -50.15 8.13
C TRP A 151 15.50 -50.61 8.27
N SER A 152 15.15 -51.25 9.39
CA SER A 152 13.79 -51.69 9.70
C SER A 152 12.84 -50.50 9.86
N ARG A 153 13.20 -49.50 10.70
CA ARG A 153 12.40 -48.28 10.90
C ARG A 153 12.21 -47.52 9.59
N ARG A 154 13.25 -47.41 8.76
CA ARG A 154 13.16 -46.77 7.44
C ARG A 154 12.19 -47.49 6.51
N ARG A 155 12.22 -48.83 6.47
CA ARG A 155 11.26 -49.59 5.64
C ARG A 155 9.83 -49.39 6.13
N ALA A 156 9.60 -49.42 7.43
CA ALA A 156 8.29 -49.18 8.03
C ALA A 156 7.75 -47.77 7.69
N LEU A 157 8.54 -46.72 7.93
CA LEU A 157 8.17 -45.33 7.60
C LEU A 157 7.90 -45.14 6.10
N ARG A 158 8.66 -45.81 5.22
CA ARG A 158 8.39 -45.78 3.77
C ARG A 158 7.09 -46.49 3.38
N ALA A 159 6.75 -47.57 4.07
CA ALA A 159 5.47 -48.25 3.86
C ALA A 159 4.32 -47.33 4.29
N GLN A 160 4.44 -46.71 5.47
CA GLN A 160 3.48 -45.71 5.97
C GLN A 160 3.35 -44.52 5.01
N ALA A 161 4.46 -43.92 4.56
CA ALA A 161 4.44 -42.82 3.59
C ALA A 161 3.67 -43.15 2.30
N LYS A 162 3.81 -44.39 1.79
CA LYS A 162 3.06 -44.82 0.60
C LYS A 162 1.55 -44.94 0.86
N THR A 163 1.14 -45.32 2.06
CA THR A 163 -0.30 -45.36 2.43
C THR A 163 -0.91 -43.97 2.55
N LEU A 164 -0.10 -42.93 2.71
CA LEU A 164 -0.55 -41.53 2.77
C LEU A 164 -0.62 -40.86 1.40
N ALA A 165 -0.03 -41.45 0.36
CA ALA A 165 -0.05 -40.90 -0.99
C ALA A 165 -1.40 -41.12 -1.70
N LEU A 166 -1.92 -40.08 -2.35
CA LEU A 166 -3.03 -40.15 -3.28
C LEU A 166 -2.51 -40.60 -4.65
N GLY A 167 -2.73 -41.88 -4.98
CA GLY A 167 -2.29 -42.50 -6.23
C GLY A 167 -1.55 -43.81 -6.01
N SER A 168 -1.70 -44.75 -6.95
CA SER A 168 -1.16 -46.11 -6.82
C SER A 168 0.32 -46.24 -7.22
N ARG A 169 0.92 -45.21 -7.86
CA ARG A 169 2.31 -45.25 -8.36
C ARG A 169 3.07 -43.93 -8.23
N THR A 170 3.14 -43.37 -7.02
CA THR A 170 3.98 -42.19 -6.76
C THR A 170 5.47 -42.58 -6.73
N ARG A 171 6.32 -41.88 -7.48
CA ARG A 171 7.76 -42.11 -7.41
C ARG A 171 8.26 -41.68 -6.03
N ARG A 172 9.35 -42.31 -5.56
CA ARG A 172 9.92 -42.02 -4.24
C ARG A 172 10.35 -40.55 -4.10
N VAL A 173 10.86 -39.96 -5.17
CA VAL A 173 11.32 -38.56 -5.19
C VAL A 173 10.12 -37.63 -5.02
N ASP A 174 9.09 -37.78 -5.85
CA ASP A 174 7.86 -36.99 -5.75
C ASP A 174 7.18 -37.14 -4.38
N LEU A 175 7.19 -38.35 -3.79
CA LEU A 175 6.67 -38.59 -2.44
C LEU A 175 7.52 -37.89 -1.37
N HIS A 176 8.84 -37.88 -1.52
CA HIS A 176 9.73 -37.16 -0.61
C HIS A 176 9.48 -35.65 -0.68
N GLU A 177 9.35 -35.09 -1.88
CA GLU A 177 9.04 -33.68 -2.10
C GLU A 177 7.69 -33.30 -1.50
N ALA A 178 6.65 -34.12 -1.72
CA ALA A 178 5.32 -33.87 -1.14
C ALA A 178 5.32 -33.90 0.40
N LEU A 179 6.06 -34.84 1.02
CA LEU A 179 6.17 -34.91 2.47
C LEU A 179 6.98 -33.75 3.05
N ALA A 180 8.03 -33.32 2.34
CA ALA A 180 8.81 -32.14 2.73
C ALA A 180 7.98 -30.85 2.62
N ALA A 181 7.18 -30.72 1.57
CA ALA A 181 6.24 -29.60 1.40
C ALA A 181 5.20 -29.59 2.53
N ALA A 182 4.57 -30.73 2.83
CA ALA A 182 3.63 -30.86 3.95
C ALA A 182 4.28 -30.50 5.30
N ALA A 183 5.55 -30.84 5.52
CA ALA A 183 6.28 -30.49 6.74
C ALA A 183 6.48 -28.97 6.87
N ALA A 184 6.87 -28.30 5.78
CA ALA A 184 6.99 -26.85 5.74
C ALA A 184 5.64 -26.16 5.92
N GLU A 185 4.60 -26.63 5.23
CA GLU A 185 3.22 -26.12 5.36
C GLU A 185 2.69 -26.24 6.79
N ARG A 186 2.98 -27.35 7.50
CA ARG A 186 2.62 -27.51 8.92
C ARG A 186 3.35 -26.53 9.82
N ALA A 187 4.62 -26.25 9.55
CA ALA A 187 5.39 -25.28 10.31
C ALA A 187 4.88 -23.85 10.08
N ASP A 188 4.60 -23.49 8.82
CA ASP A 188 4.04 -22.19 8.45
C ASP A 188 2.63 -22.01 9.03
N TRP A 189 1.79 -23.03 8.96
CA TRP A 189 0.46 -23.03 9.56
C TRP A 189 0.54 -22.78 11.06
N ALA A 190 1.40 -23.50 11.77
CA ALA A 190 1.58 -23.32 13.21
C ALA A 190 2.09 -21.92 13.60
N ALA A 191 2.80 -21.22 12.70
CA ALA A 191 3.22 -19.84 12.91
C ALA A 191 2.09 -18.82 12.68
N LEU A 192 1.02 -19.20 11.96
CA LEU A 192 -0.14 -18.37 11.66
C LEU A 192 -1.33 -18.59 12.61
N THR A 193 -1.18 -19.47 13.60
CA THR A 193 -2.22 -19.77 14.59
C THR A 193 -1.83 -19.29 15.99
N ALA A 194 -2.69 -18.52 16.66
CA ALA A 194 -2.49 -18.18 18.08
C ALA A 194 -2.61 -19.41 19.00
N SER A 195 -3.33 -20.44 18.56
CA SER A 195 -3.57 -21.66 19.35
C SER A 195 -2.52 -22.73 19.05
N THR A 196 -1.79 -23.17 20.08
CA THR A 196 -0.79 -24.24 19.98
C THR A 196 -1.40 -25.65 19.92
N ASP A 197 -2.70 -25.78 20.16
CA ASP A 197 -3.38 -27.08 20.23
C ASP A 197 -3.67 -27.65 18.85
N GLY A 198 -2.68 -28.33 18.28
CA GLY A 198 -2.88 -29.33 17.21
C GLY A 198 -3.53 -28.81 15.92
N ALA A 199 -3.54 -27.49 15.70
CA ALA A 199 -4.05 -26.90 14.47
C ALA A 199 -3.32 -27.51 13.28
N ARG A 200 -4.10 -28.11 12.37
CA ARG A 200 -3.58 -28.82 11.20
C ARG A 200 -3.91 -28.04 9.94
N PRO A 201 -3.04 -28.09 8.92
CA PRO A 201 -3.36 -27.50 7.64
C PRO A 201 -4.66 -28.05 7.07
N THR A 202 -5.63 -27.16 6.84
CA THR A 202 -6.91 -27.47 6.21
C THR A 202 -6.94 -26.94 4.79
N VAL A 203 -7.54 -27.71 3.89
CA VAL A 203 -7.72 -27.30 2.49
C VAL A 203 -8.83 -26.28 2.44
N ALA A 204 -8.64 -25.18 1.72
CA ALA A 204 -9.70 -24.22 1.45
C ALA A 204 -10.86 -24.94 0.74
N GLY A 205 -12.09 -24.75 1.22
CA GLY A 205 -13.25 -25.47 0.69
C GLY A 205 -13.58 -25.17 -0.78
N ASP A 206 -13.06 -24.06 -1.31
CA ASP A 206 -13.31 -23.57 -2.67
C ASP A 206 -12.01 -23.11 -3.33
N ALA A 207 -11.48 -23.93 -4.24
CA ALA A 207 -10.23 -23.67 -4.94
C ALA A 207 -10.32 -22.46 -5.90
N THR A 208 -11.50 -22.16 -6.43
CA THR A 208 -11.71 -21.00 -7.31
C THR A 208 -11.63 -19.72 -6.50
N LYS A 209 -12.33 -19.65 -5.35
CA LYS A 209 -12.22 -18.50 -4.44
C LYS A 209 -10.81 -18.30 -3.91
N LEU A 210 -10.08 -19.39 -3.64
CA LEU A 210 -8.67 -19.29 -3.24
C LEU A 210 -7.80 -18.65 -4.35
N ALA A 211 -8.02 -19.03 -5.61
CA ALA A 211 -7.31 -18.43 -6.74
C ALA A 211 -7.66 -16.96 -6.93
N GLU A 212 -8.94 -16.60 -6.83
CA GLU A 212 -9.42 -15.22 -6.91
C GLU A 212 -8.85 -14.36 -5.78
N ALA A 213 -8.87 -14.85 -4.53
CA ALA A 213 -8.30 -14.15 -3.39
C ALA A 213 -6.77 -13.96 -3.54
N ALA A 214 -6.06 -14.96 -4.06
CA ALA A 214 -4.63 -14.82 -4.34
C ALA A 214 -4.34 -13.75 -5.38
N GLN A 215 -5.10 -13.73 -6.47
CA GLN A 215 -4.98 -12.69 -7.49
C GLN A 215 -5.28 -11.30 -6.92
N ALA A 216 -6.30 -11.17 -6.07
CA ALA A 216 -6.62 -9.92 -5.41
C ALA A 216 -5.50 -9.45 -4.47
N VAL A 217 -4.93 -10.35 -3.66
CA VAL A 217 -3.79 -10.04 -2.77
C VAL A 217 -2.54 -9.65 -3.58
N ASP A 218 -2.26 -10.34 -4.69
CA ASP A 218 -1.13 -10.00 -5.56
C ASP A 218 -1.31 -8.64 -6.22
N ALA A 219 -2.50 -8.34 -6.75
CA ALA A 219 -2.83 -7.06 -7.36
C ALA A 219 -2.74 -5.91 -6.33
N LEU A 220 -3.33 -6.11 -5.14
CA LEU A 220 -3.23 -5.18 -4.03
C LEU A 220 -1.76 -4.95 -3.65
N GLY A 221 -0.95 -6.02 -3.55
CA GLY A 221 0.45 -5.89 -3.22
C GLY A 221 1.30 -5.18 -4.28
N GLN A 222 0.97 -5.34 -5.56
CA GLN A 222 1.61 -4.57 -6.63
C GLN A 222 1.29 -3.07 -6.52
N ALA A 223 0.01 -2.73 -6.30
CA ALA A 223 -0.44 -1.36 -6.16
C ALA A 223 0.12 -0.69 -4.88
N VAL A 224 0.14 -1.40 -3.75
CA VAL A 224 0.74 -0.91 -2.48
C VAL A 224 2.24 -0.66 -2.64
N ARG A 225 2.98 -1.54 -3.32
CA ARG A 225 4.41 -1.32 -3.61
C ARG A 225 4.62 -0.15 -4.56
N ALA A 226 3.72 0.07 -5.52
CA ALA A 226 3.77 1.22 -6.40
C ALA A 226 3.57 2.52 -5.61
N LEU A 227 2.60 2.56 -4.71
CA LEU A 227 2.40 3.70 -3.81
C LEU A 227 3.58 3.90 -2.84
N GLY A 228 4.16 2.81 -2.30
CA GLY A 228 5.30 2.87 -1.40
C GLY A 228 6.56 3.47 -2.03
N ARG A 229 6.75 3.32 -3.36
CA ARG A 229 7.83 4.01 -4.09
C ARG A 229 7.66 5.53 -4.12
N LEU A 230 6.43 6.02 -4.03
CA LEU A 230 6.12 7.46 -4.00
C LEU A 230 6.18 8.05 -2.59
N LEU A 231 6.03 7.22 -1.56
CA LEU A 231 6.01 7.61 -0.15
C LEU A 231 7.20 6.99 0.61
N PRO A 232 8.44 7.47 0.39
CA PRO A 232 9.63 6.88 1.00
C PRO A 232 9.57 6.96 2.53
N GLY A 233 10.13 5.93 3.18
CA GLY A 233 10.19 5.85 4.65
C GLY A 233 8.94 5.30 5.33
N ARG A 234 7.91 4.92 4.58
CA ARG A 234 6.73 4.20 5.09
C ARG A 234 6.71 2.77 4.57
N ASP A 235 6.65 1.80 5.47
CA ASP A 235 6.39 0.42 5.12
C ASP A 235 4.87 0.19 5.03
N LEU A 236 4.35 0.27 3.82
CA LEU A 236 2.91 0.12 3.57
C LEU A 236 2.46 -1.35 3.58
N GLU A 237 3.37 -2.32 3.42
CA GLU A 237 3.02 -3.75 3.38
C GLU A 237 2.81 -4.35 4.78
N SER A 238 3.31 -3.68 5.82
CA SER A 238 3.13 -4.04 7.23
C SER A 238 2.13 -3.15 7.98
N LEU A 239 1.62 -2.10 7.32
CA LEU A 239 0.59 -1.22 7.88
C LEU A 239 -0.73 -1.99 8.09
N PRO A 240 -1.48 -1.74 9.18
CA PRO A 240 -2.83 -2.28 9.34
C PRO A 240 -3.71 -1.94 8.15
N LEU A 241 -4.50 -2.89 7.66
CA LEU A 241 -5.27 -2.72 6.42
C LEU A 241 -6.33 -1.61 6.53
N GLY A 242 -6.87 -1.38 7.73
CA GLY A 242 -7.74 -0.24 8.01
C GLY A 242 -7.01 1.11 7.86
N GLU A 243 -5.82 1.24 8.43
CA GLU A 243 -4.99 2.44 8.31
C GLU A 243 -4.52 2.68 6.86
N LEU A 244 -4.24 1.60 6.13
CA LEU A 244 -3.92 1.67 4.70
C LEU A 244 -5.11 2.21 3.89
N ALA A 245 -6.32 1.72 4.15
CA ALA A 245 -7.53 2.20 3.48
C ALA A 245 -7.76 3.70 3.76
N GLU A 246 -7.64 4.12 5.03
CA GLU A 246 -7.75 5.53 5.42
C GLU A 246 -6.66 6.41 4.78
N LEU A 247 -5.43 5.90 4.67
CA LEU A 247 -4.35 6.61 3.99
C LEU A 247 -4.66 6.79 2.49
N VAL A 248 -5.12 5.75 1.81
CA VAL A 248 -5.51 5.80 0.40
C VAL A 248 -6.64 6.81 0.19
N ASP A 249 -7.67 6.80 1.04
CA ASP A 249 -8.77 7.75 0.96
C ASP A 249 -8.31 9.20 1.20
N ARG A 250 -7.43 9.44 2.20
CA ARG A 250 -6.85 10.76 2.44
C ARG A 250 -6.01 11.26 1.26
N LEU A 251 -5.20 10.39 0.65
CA LEU A 251 -4.40 10.74 -0.53
C LEU A 251 -5.30 11.03 -1.75
N ALA A 252 -6.37 10.27 -1.94
CA ALA A 252 -7.32 10.48 -3.02
C ALA A 252 -8.15 11.77 -2.82
N ALA A 253 -8.47 12.15 -1.58
CA ALA A 253 -9.13 13.40 -1.27
C ALA A 253 -8.24 14.64 -1.59
N ASP A 254 -6.91 14.46 -1.61
CA ASP A 254 -5.92 15.51 -1.88
C ASP A 254 -5.29 15.41 -3.28
N GLU A 255 -6.04 14.92 -4.28
CA GLU A 255 -5.57 14.89 -5.68
C GLU A 255 -5.19 16.28 -6.22
N GLY A 256 -5.82 17.34 -5.72
CA GLY A 256 -5.47 18.71 -6.08
C GLY A 256 -4.01 19.05 -5.76
N THR A 257 -3.47 18.55 -4.64
CA THR A 257 -2.05 18.75 -4.31
C THR A 257 -1.16 17.87 -5.16
N LEU A 258 -1.54 16.61 -5.41
CA LEU A 258 -0.82 15.68 -6.29
C LEU A 258 -0.46 16.31 -7.64
N TYR A 259 -1.45 16.92 -8.30
CA TYR A 259 -1.22 17.54 -9.62
C TYR A 259 -0.48 18.88 -9.58
N ARG A 260 -0.39 19.55 -8.42
CA ARG A 260 0.39 20.78 -8.25
C ARG A 260 1.88 20.51 -7.97
N LEU A 261 2.23 19.37 -7.39
CA LEU A 261 3.61 19.04 -6.99
C LEU A 261 4.67 19.17 -8.11
N PRO A 262 4.45 18.66 -9.35
CA PRO A 262 5.43 18.81 -10.42
C PRO A 262 5.74 20.29 -10.75
N THR A 263 4.70 21.11 -10.82
CA THR A 263 4.83 22.54 -11.12
C THR A 263 5.52 23.29 -9.98
N LEU A 264 5.14 22.99 -8.73
CA LEU A 264 5.79 23.53 -7.55
C LEU A 264 7.29 23.20 -7.53
N ARG A 265 7.65 21.96 -7.85
CA ARG A 265 9.05 21.52 -7.92
C ARG A 265 9.82 22.25 -9.02
N SER A 266 9.24 22.37 -10.21
CA SER A 266 9.87 23.07 -11.33
C SER A 266 10.09 24.56 -11.01
N LEU A 267 9.10 25.23 -10.40
CA LEU A 267 9.23 26.63 -9.98
C LEU A 267 10.30 26.79 -8.88
N ARG A 268 10.31 25.89 -7.88
CA ARG A 268 11.32 25.91 -6.82
C ARG A 268 12.74 25.73 -7.38
N ALA A 269 12.93 24.80 -8.32
CA ALA A 269 14.20 24.59 -8.97
C ALA A 269 14.65 25.82 -9.79
N GLY A 270 13.74 26.41 -10.58
CA GLY A 270 14.04 27.61 -11.37
C GLY A 270 14.39 28.82 -10.50
N LEU A 271 13.68 29.02 -9.38
CA LEU A 271 13.97 30.10 -8.43
C LEU A 271 15.29 29.84 -7.66
N ALA A 272 15.61 28.59 -7.35
CA ALA A 272 16.88 28.21 -6.72
C ALA A 272 18.08 28.45 -7.65
N GLU A 273 17.96 28.11 -8.95
CA GLU A 273 18.98 28.39 -9.97
C GLU A 273 19.27 29.90 -10.13
N GLN A 274 18.30 30.75 -9.80
CA GLN A 274 18.42 32.21 -9.78
C GLN A 274 18.99 32.76 -8.46
N GLY A 275 19.39 31.91 -7.51
CA GLY A 275 19.99 32.30 -6.24
C GLY A 275 18.99 32.71 -5.15
N LEU A 276 17.69 32.46 -5.35
CA LEU A 276 16.62 32.89 -4.42
C LEU A 276 16.34 31.85 -3.31
N GLU A 277 17.26 30.93 -3.04
CA GLU A 277 17.08 29.85 -2.06
C GLU A 277 16.81 30.37 -0.64
N ASP A 278 17.59 31.37 -0.19
CA ASP A 278 17.45 31.98 1.13
C ASP A 278 16.10 32.70 1.27
N LEU A 279 15.68 33.41 0.21
CA LEU A 279 14.37 34.09 0.17
C LEU A 279 13.22 33.06 0.18
N LEU A 280 13.35 31.95 -0.55
CA LEU A 280 12.36 30.87 -0.52
C LEU A 280 12.23 30.26 0.88
N ALA A 281 13.34 30.04 1.58
CA ALA A 281 13.32 29.54 2.95
C ALA A 281 12.63 30.53 3.90
N GLU A 282 12.96 31.83 3.77
CA GLU A 282 12.35 32.91 4.54
C GLU A 282 10.82 32.98 4.35
N LEU A 283 10.37 32.89 3.10
CA LEU A 283 8.96 32.95 2.73
C LEU A 283 8.19 31.69 3.14
N THR A 284 8.85 30.52 3.10
CA THR A 284 8.26 29.25 3.58
C THR A 284 8.06 29.31 5.10
N GLU A 285 9.04 29.81 5.85
CA GLU A 285 8.93 29.96 7.32
C GLU A 285 7.76 30.89 7.71
N ARG A 286 7.52 31.94 6.92
CA ARG A 286 6.41 32.87 7.12
C ARG A 286 5.08 32.44 6.52
N GLN A 287 5.03 31.32 5.78
CA GLN A 287 3.85 30.87 5.04
C GLN A 287 3.25 31.99 4.16
N ALA A 288 4.11 32.68 3.41
CA ALA A 288 3.74 33.89 2.67
C ALA A 288 2.71 33.63 1.56
N ASP A 289 1.76 34.56 1.41
CA ASP A 289 0.87 34.64 0.25
C ASP A 289 1.56 35.33 -0.95
N ARG A 290 0.86 35.42 -2.09
CA ARG A 290 1.38 36.03 -3.32
C ARG A 290 1.84 37.47 -3.13
N GLU A 291 1.07 38.27 -2.41
CA GLU A 291 1.37 39.69 -2.21
C GLU A 291 2.63 39.85 -1.36
N ALA A 292 2.71 39.14 -0.22
CA ALA A 292 3.87 39.14 0.64
C ALA A 292 5.13 38.62 -0.08
N ALA A 293 4.99 37.57 -0.89
CA ALA A 293 6.08 36.96 -1.64
C ALA A 293 6.64 37.94 -2.70
N THR A 294 5.77 38.56 -3.49
CA THR A 294 6.19 39.55 -4.51
C THR A 294 6.78 40.82 -3.88
N ALA A 295 6.21 41.31 -2.78
CA ALA A 295 6.77 42.45 -2.04
C ALA A 295 8.14 42.14 -1.42
N ALA A 296 8.36 40.91 -0.94
CA ALA A 296 9.65 40.48 -0.43
C ALA A 296 10.71 40.39 -1.53
N TYR A 297 10.33 39.92 -2.73
CA TYR A 297 11.21 39.94 -3.90
C TYR A 297 11.60 41.37 -4.30
N ASP A 298 10.64 42.29 -4.36
CA ASP A 298 10.90 43.70 -4.71
C ASP A 298 11.87 44.35 -3.69
N ARG A 299 11.75 44.01 -2.40
CA ARG A 299 12.72 44.42 -1.36
C ARG A 299 14.10 43.77 -1.54
N HIS A 300 14.15 42.48 -1.87
CA HIS A 300 15.40 41.74 -2.07
C HIS A 300 16.23 42.34 -3.22
N VAL A 301 15.59 42.59 -4.37
CA VAL A 301 16.24 43.24 -5.53
C VAL A 301 16.67 44.67 -5.20
N GLY A 302 15.83 45.42 -4.48
CA GLY A 302 16.18 46.77 -4.01
C GLY A 302 17.40 46.80 -3.07
N ALA A 303 17.53 45.80 -2.20
CA ALA A 303 18.65 45.66 -1.28
C ALA A 303 19.96 45.28 -2.01
N GLU A 304 19.90 44.35 -2.97
CA GLU A 304 21.06 44.01 -3.81
C GLU A 304 21.52 45.19 -4.67
N ALA A 305 20.60 45.98 -5.23
CA ALA A 305 20.94 47.18 -5.98
C ALA A 305 21.64 48.23 -5.08
N ALA A 306 21.20 48.36 -3.82
CA ALA A 306 21.82 49.25 -2.86
C ALA A 306 23.22 48.76 -2.44
N ASP A 307 23.37 47.47 -2.13
CA ASP A 307 24.66 46.89 -1.71
C ASP A 307 25.67 46.85 -2.87
N GLY A 308 25.22 46.49 -4.08
CA GLY A 308 26.01 46.58 -5.31
C GLY A 308 26.41 48.03 -5.66
N GLY A 309 25.55 49.01 -5.38
CA GLY A 309 25.88 50.43 -5.50
C GLY A 309 26.95 50.88 -4.49
N VAL A 310 26.91 50.36 -3.26
CA VAL A 310 27.92 50.61 -2.23
C VAL A 310 29.25 49.92 -2.59
N GLU A 311 29.21 48.70 -3.12
CA GLU A 311 30.39 47.96 -3.56
C GLU A 311 31.02 48.60 -4.81
N ALA A 312 30.22 49.04 -5.77
CA ALA A 312 30.67 49.82 -6.92
C ALA A 312 31.28 51.16 -6.48
N ALA A 313 30.69 51.85 -5.50
CA ALA A 313 31.25 53.06 -4.92
C ALA A 313 32.57 52.80 -4.17
N ARG A 314 32.69 51.69 -3.43
CA ARG A 314 33.95 51.24 -2.82
C ARG A 314 35.00 50.91 -3.86
N GLN A 315 34.63 50.24 -4.95
CA GLN A 315 35.55 49.88 -6.04
C GLN A 315 36.00 51.12 -6.83
N ALA A 316 35.11 52.08 -7.07
CA ALA A 316 35.44 53.39 -7.66
C ALA A 316 36.37 54.20 -6.75
N LEU A 317 36.16 54.18 -5.43
CA LEU A 317 37.03 54.84 -4.47
C LEU A 317 38.40 54.13 -4.33
N ALA A 318 38.42 52.79 -4.45
CA ALA A 318 39.63 51.98 -4.44
C ALA A 318 40.45 52.07 -5.76
N ALA A 319 39.81 52.44 -6.88
CA ALA A 319 40.49 52.61 -8.16
C ALA A 319 41.44 53.81 -8.23
N GLY A 320 41.37 54.74 -7.26
CA GLY A 320 42.24 55.92 -7.18
C GLY A 320 42.04 56.91 -8.35
N PRO A 321 42.32 58.21 -8.16
CA PRO A 321 42.10 59.20 -9.20
C PRO A 321 43.06 58.96 -10.37
N ARG A 322 42.53 58.61 -11.55
CA ARG A 322 43.25 58.78 -12.81
C ARG A 322 42.93 60.16 -13.36
N ALA A 323 43.94 61.02 -13.27
CA ALA A 323 44.21 62.23 -14.05
C ALA A 323 43.03 63.18 -14.34
N GLU A 324 43.17 64.38 -13.79
CA GLU A 324 42.47 65.62 -14.11
C GLU A 324 42.17 65.77 -15.61
N VAL A 325 40.88 65.84 -15.95
CA VAL A 325 40.41 66.55 -17.14
C VAL A 325 39.50 67.65 -16.63
N GLU A 326 39.97 68.88 -16.78
CA GLU A 326 39.20 70.10 -16.56
C GLU A 326 37.95 70.05 -17.45
N ILE A 327 36.77 70.04 -16.81
CA ILE A 327 35.51 70.38 -17.48
C ILE A 327 35.12 71.74 -16.91
N GLU A 328 35.26 72.76 -17.75
CA GLU A 328 34.76 74.11 -17.49
C GLU A 328 33.25 74.07 -17.28
N VAL A 329 32.82 74.58 -16.14
CA VAL A 329 31.41 74.85 -15.84
C VAL A 329 31.13 76.30 -16.24
N GLU A 330 30.37 76.51 -17.31
CA GLU A 330 29.65 77.76 -17.53
C GLU A 330 28.31 77.72 -16.82
N VAL A 331 28.09 78.75 -16.00
CA VAL A 331 26.88 79.02 -15.22
C VAL A 331 25.89 79.74 -16.12
N ALA A 332 24.66 79.23 -16.20
CA ALA A 332 23.49 80.00 -16.62
C ALA A 332 22.36 79.87 -15.59
N GLU A 333 22.09 81.02 -15.01
CA GLU A 333 21.07 81.47 -14.07
C GLU A 333 19.62 81.06 -14.45
N ALA A 334 18.79 80.72 -13.45
CA ALA A 334 17.42 81.22 -13.35
C ALA A 334 16.74 80.88 -12.00
N VAL A 335 16.59 81.93 -11.18
CA VAL A 335 15.37 82.41 -10.50
C VAL A 335 14.47 81.46 -9.68
N GLU A 336 14.25 81.91 -8.44
CA GLU A 336 13.38 81.41 -7.36
C GLU A 336 11.90 81.20 -7.72
N ALA A 337 11.26 80.24 -7.04
CA ALA A 337 9.88 80.37 -6.56
C ALA A 337 9.61 79.44 -5.35
N GLU A 338 9.34 80.05 -4.19
CA GLU A 338 8.58 79.47 -3.08
C GLU A 338 7.16 79.10 -3.52
N VAL A 339 6.61 78.00 -2.98
CA VAL A 339 5.24 77.79 -2.46
C VAL A 339 5.04 76.27 -2.27
N GLU A 340 4.26 75.70 -1.37
CA GLU A 340 3.49 76.08 -0.18
C GLU A 340 2.95 74.73 0.33
N ALA A 341 2.94 74.52 1.64
CA ALA A 341 2.35 73.33 2.23
C ALA A 341 0.82 73.36 2.05
N VAL A 342 0.23 72.25 1.60
CA VAL A 342 -1.21 72.01 1.72
C VAL A 342 -1.41 70.72 2.51
N GLU A 343 -1.81 70.88 3.76
CA GLU A 343 -2.53 69.88 4.53
C GLU A 343 -3.95 69.74 3.97
N VAL A 344 -4.43 68.51 3.78
CA VAL A 344 -5.87 68.23 3.81
C VAL A 344 -6.08 66.98 4.66
N GLU A 345 -6.61 67.20 5.86
CA GLU A 345 -7.33 66.20 6.65
C GLU A 345 -8.75 65.99 6.11
N ALA A 346 -9.33 64.85 6.53
CA ALA A 346 -10.73 64.42 6.42
C ALA A 346 -11.12 63.77 5.07
N GLU A 347 -11.96 62.74 4.99
CA GLU A 347 -13.07 62.35 5.86
C GLU A 347 -13.44 60.88 5.60
N VAL A 348 -13.91 60.22 6.65
CA VAL A 348 -14.52 58.88 6.68
C VAL A 348 -15.78 58.81 5.82
N ALA A 349 -15.95 57.73 5.07
CA ALA A 349 -17.27 57.23 4.65
C ALA A 349 -17.25 55.70 4.54
N GLU A 350 -17.92 55.05 5.50
CA GLU A 350 -18.35 53.66 5.42
C GLU A 350 -19.44 53.51 4.35
N VAL A 351 -19.35 52.45 3.54
CA VAL A 351 -20.51 51.85 2.87
C VAL A 351 -20.38 50.34 2.93
N GLU A 352 -21.30 49.72 3.66
CA GLU A 352 -21.57 48.29 3.68
C GLU A 352 -22.26 47.81 2.38
N VAL A 353 -22.30 46.48 2.25
CA VAL A 353 -23.26 45.63 1.50
C VAL A 353 -22.84 45.22 0.08
N ALA A 354 -22.55 43.93 -0.11
CA ALA A 354 -23.47 42.98 -0.76
C ALA A 354 -22.78 41.64 -1.09
N GLU A 355 -23.28 40.57 -0.48
CA GLU A 355 -23.19 39.19 -0.94
C GLU A 355 -23.94 39.03 -2.28
N ALA A 356 -23.33 38.42 -3.30
CA ALA A 356 -24.03 37.98 -4.51
C ALA A 356 -23.33 36.81 -5.23
N VAL A 357 -23.86 35.61 -4.96
CA VAL A 357 -24.24 34.57 -5.94
C VAL A 357 -23.22 34.19 -7.03
N GLU A 358 -22.54 33.05 -6.83
CA GLU A 358 -21.98 32.28 -7.94
C GLU A 358 -23.12 31.67 -8.77
N ALA A 359 -23.16 32.03 -10.04
CA ALA A 359 -24.08 31.48 -11.02
C ALA A 359 -23.56 30.13 -11.52
N GLU A 360 -24.37 29.08 -11.31
CA GLU A 360 -24.25 27.81 -12.00
C GLU A 360 -24.48 28.03 -13.50
N VAL A 361 -23.48 27.72 -14.34
CA VAL A 361 -23.68 27.53 -15.79
C VAL A 361 -23.68 26.03 -16.07
N GLU A 362 -24.91 25.54 -16.16
CA GLU A 362 -25.31 24.26 -16.73
C GLU A 362 -24.93 24.24 -18.23
N VAL A 363 -24.06 23.30 -18.64
CA VAL A 363 -23.79 23.02 -20.06
C VAL A 363 -24.42 21.69 -20.42
N GLU A 364 -25.52 21.81 -21.14
CA GLU A 364 -26.36 20.82 -21.80
C GLU A 364 -25.53 19.94 -22.76
N ALA A 365 -25.48 18.63 -22.49
CA ALA A 365 -24.92 17.64 -23.41
C ALA A 365 -25.97 17.26 -24.45
N VAL A 366 -25.72 17.58 -25.72
CA VAL A 366 -26.52 17.12 -26.86
C VAL A 366 -26.03 15.74 -27.29
N GLU A 367 -26.89 14.75 -27.10
CA GLU A 367 -26.79 13.40 -27.65
C GLU A 367 -27.04 13.42 -29.16
N VAL A 368 -26.21 12.72 -29.94
CA VAL A 368 -26.54 12.32 -31.32
C VAL A 368 -26.32 10.82 -31.45
N GLU A 369 -27.44 10.10 -31.46
CA GLU A 369 -27.55 8.72 -31.92
C GLU A 369 -27.33 8.64 -33.43
N ALA A 370 -26.59 7.63 -33.89
CA ALA A 370 -26.65 7.17 -35.27
C ALA A 370 -26.46 5.64 -35.33
N GLU A 371 -27.59 4.97 -35.45
CA GLU A 371 -27.80 3.56 -35.75
C GLU A 371 -27.62 3.32 -37.26
N VAL A 372 -26.73 2.40 -37.69
CA VAL A 372 -26.86 1.69 -38.99
C VAL A 372 -26.13 0.32 -38.99
N GLU A 373 -26.89 -0.77 -38.97
CA GLU A 373 -26.62 -2.04 -39.70
C GLU A 373 -27.44 -2.01 -41.02
N PRO A 374 -27.23 -2.83 -42.11
CA PRO A 374 -26.82 -4.25 -42.08
C PRO A 374 -26.11 -4.90 -43.33
N THR A 375 -25.67 -6.16 -43.13
CA THR A 375 -25.64 -7.35 -44.04
C THR A 375 -24.78 -7.48 -45.35
N VAL A 376 -23.84 -8.45 -45.28
CA VAL A 376 -23.55 -9.63 -46.16
C VAL A 376 -23.01 -9.47 -47.60
N THR A 377 -21.80 -9.99 -47.85
CA THR A 377 -21.54 -11.13 -48.78
C THR A 377 -20.11 -11.68 -48.65
N ALA A 378 -20.00 -13.01 -48.76
CA ALA A 378 -18.77 -13.78 -48.66
C ALA A 378 -18.02 -13.82 -50.00
N GLU A 379 -16.69 -13.75 -49.96
CA GLU A 379 -15.82 -14.33 -50.98
C GLU A 379 -14.58 -14.93 -50.32
N VAL A 380 -14.38 -16.22 -50.58
CA VAL A 380 -13.28 -17.06 -50.11
C VAL A 380 -12.19 -17.02 -51.17
N VAL A 381 -10.98 -16.61 -50.79
CA VAL A 381 -9.76 -16.90 -51.56
C VAL A 381 -8.70 -17.40 -50.58
N ALA A 382 -8.30 -18.66 -50.82
CA ALA A 382 -7.26 -19.37 -50.13
C ALA A 382 -5.87 -18.97 -50.67
N GLU A 383 -4.88 -18.89 -49.79
CA GLU A 383 -3.47 -19.14 -50.15
C GLU A 383 -2.73 -19.80 -48.97
N GLU A 384 -1.84 -20.73 -49.35
CA GLU A 384 -1.37 -21.91 -48.62
C GLU A 384 -0.24 -21.66 -47.58
N PRO A 385 -0.06 -22.59 -46.61
CA PRO A 385 1.10 -22.61 -45.72
C PRO A 385 2.28 -23.39 -46.32
N VAL A 386 3.48 -22.82 -46.27
CA VAL A 386 4.73 -23.50 -46.64
C VAL A 386 5.26 -24.35 -45.48
N ALA A 387 5.35 -25.66 -45.71
CA ALA A 387 6.11 -26.65 -44.94
C ALA A 387 7.16 -27.31 -45.88
N VAL A 388 7.93 -28.31 -45.37
CA VAL A 388 8.92 -29.21 -46.06
C VAL A 388 10.37 -28.75 -45.73
N GLU A 389 11.31 -29.47 -45.08
CA GLU A 389 11.59 -30.92 -44.91
C GLU A 389 12.39 -31.30 -43.63
N GLU A 390 12.14 -32.51 -43.13
CA GLU A 390 13.10 -33.35 -42.38
C GLU A 390 14.08 -34.06 -43.33
N PRO A 391 15.18 -34.64 -42.82
CA PRO A 391 15.40 -36.03 -43.23
C PRO A 391 15.67 -37.00 -42.08
N LEU A 392 14.97 -38.12 -42.20
CA LEU A 392 15.08 -39.38 -41.49
C LEU A 392 16.27 -40.19 -42.05
N VAL A 393 17.17 -40.69 -41.19
CA VAL A 393 17.96 -41.91 -41.46
C VAL A 393 18.07 -42.74 -40.18
N VAL A 394 17.49 -43.94 -40.24
CA VAL A 394 17.68 -45.06 -39.31
C VAL A 394 18.74 -45.97 -39.94
N GLU A 395 19.73 -46.42 -39.17
CA GLU A 395 20.25 -47.80 -39.22
C GLU A 395 21.33 -48.09 -38.14
N SER A 396 21.10 -49.17 -37.38
CA SER A 396 22.06 -50.11 -36.75
C SER A 396 22.72 -49.85 -35.37
N GLU A 397 22.26 -50.64 -34.38
CA GLU A 397 22.99 -51.25 -33.25
C GLU A 397 24.26 -52.03 -33.68
N PRO A 398 25.25 -52.39 -32.81
CA PRO A 398 25.02 -53.08 -31.52
C PRO A 398 26.00 -52.82 -30.35
N GLU A 399 25.67 -53.44 -29.21
CA GLU A 399 26.46 -53.67 -27.98
C GLU A 399 27.93 -54.10 -28.22
N PRO A 400 28.77 -54.00 -27.16
CA PRO A 400 29.34 -55.27 -26.68
C PRO A 400 29.39 -55.45 -25.16
N GLU A 401 29.13 -56.71 -24.76
CA GLU A 401 29.44 -57.32 -23.47
C GLU A 401 30.94 -57.40 -23.16
N ALA A 402 31.21 -57.59 -21.86
CA ALA A 402 32.45 -57.63 -21.09
C ALA A 402 33.54 -58.63 -21.53
N VAL A 403 34.83 -58.26 -21.31
CA VAL A 403 35.91 -59.18 -20.87
C VAL A 403 37.02 -58.44 -20.06
N ALA A 404 37.23 -58.90 -18.82
CA ALA A 404 38.45 -59.03 -17.97
C ALA A 404 39.48 -57.88 -17.69
N GLU A 405 39.68 -57.66 -16.37
CA GLU A 405 40.91 -57.48 -15.56
C GLU A 405 42.32 -57.48 -16.23
N PRO A 406 43.34 -56.78 -15.65
CA PRO A 406 43.81 -57.05 -14.28
C PRO A 406 44.30 -55.87 -13.41
N ALA A 407 44.37 -56.18 -12.12
CA ALA A 407 44.90 -55.42 -11.01
C ALA A 407 46.42 -55.14 -11.10
N VAL A 408 46.85 -53.96 -10.64
CA VAL A 408 48.19 -53.70 -10.08
C VAL A 408 48.10 -52.64 -8.96
N THR A 409 48.71 -53.00 -7.83
CA THR A 409 48.97 -52.28 -6.56
C THR A 409 49.91 -51.07 -6.72
N PRO A 410 49.97 -50.16 -5.73
CA PRO A 410 51.07 -50.20 -4.73
C PRO A 410 50.54 -49.97 -3.29
N GLU A 411 50.85 -50.86 -2.34
CA GLU A 411 52.05 -50.93 -1.49
C GLU A 411 52.07 -49.94 -0.32
N VAL A 412 52.32 -50.52 0.84
CA VAL A 412 52.05 -50.10 2.22
C VAL A 412 53.28 -49.41 2.82
N ALA A 413 53.06 -48.46 3.74
CA ALA A 413 54.04 -48.11 4.77
C ALA A 413 53.36 -48.15 6.15
N GLU A 414 53.66 -49.20 6.90
CA GLU A 414 53.43 -49.36 8.34
C GLU A 414 54.51 -48.62 9.14
N ILE A 415 54.16 -48.09 10.33
CA ILE A 415 54.94 -48.23 11.57
C ILE A 415 53.95 -48.39 12.74
N PRO A 416 54.22 -49.26 13.75
CA PRO A 416 53.24 -49.75 14.72
C PRO A 416 53.41 -49.15 16.13
N GLU A 417 52.40 -49.28 17.01
CA GLU A 417 52.68 -49.56 18.43
C GLU A 417 51.48 -50.19 19.18
N THR A 418 51.81 -51.30 19.83
CA THR A 418 51.05 -52.25 20.63
C THR A 418 50.63 -51.67 21.99
N VAL A 419 49.41 -51.94 22.48
CA VAL A 419 49.17 -52.27 23.91
C VAL A 419 47.97 -53.23 24.03
N GLU A 420 48.17 -54.25 24.87
CA GLU A 420 47.42 -55.47 25.08
C GLU A 420 46.06 -55.33 25.80
N VAL A 421 45.19 -56.32 25.57
CA VAL A 421 43.99 -56.66 26.38
C VAL A 421 44.43 -57.58 27.53
N PRO A 422 43.79 -57.56 28.70
CA PRO A 422 42.76 -58.58 29.03
C PRO A 422 41.64 -57.95 29.91
N GLU A 423 40.54 -58.52 30.36
CA GLU A 423 39.97 -59.87 30.48
C GLU A 423 38.49 -59.67 30.91
N THR A 424 37.65 -60.66 30.68
CA THR A 424 36.27 -60.82 31.19
C THR A 424 36.23 -61.18 32.67
N VAL A 425 35.27 -60.64 33.47
CA VAL A 425 34.74 -61.30 34.69
C VAL A 425 33.25 -60.97 34.91
N GLU A 426 32.55 -61.97 35.44
CA GLU A 426 31.14 -62.20 35.75
C GLU A 426 30.47 -61.32 36.84
N VAL A 427 29.13 -61.26 36.73
CA VAL A 427 28.06 -61.35 37.75
C VAL A 427 28.36 -61.03 39.23
N ALA A 428 27.55 -60.14 39.83
CA ALA A 428 27.20 -60.18 41.25
C ALA A 428 25.76 -59.71 41.52
N GLU A 429 25.04 -60.56 42.23
CA GLU A 429 23.69 -60.55 42.77
C GLU A 429 23.67 -60.01 44.21
N VAL A 430 22.62 -59.27 44.64
CA VAL A 430 22.05 -59.19 46.02
C VAL A 430 20.64 -58.55 45.88
N ALA A 431 19.49 -59.22 46.00
CA ALA A 431 18.78 -59.87 47.13
C ALA A 431 17.78 -58.97 47.92
N GLU A 432 16.49 -59.31 47.72
CA GLU A 432 15.25 -59.34 48.54
C GLU A 432 14.78 -58.27 49.59
N VAL A 433 13.50 -57.89 49.36
CA VAL A 433 12.25 -57.61 50.17
C VAL A 433 12.28 -57.62 51.72
N PRO A 434 11.33 -56.93 52.44
CA PRO A 434 9.91 -57.35 52.60
C PRO A 434 8.88 -56.17 52.49
N GLU A 435 7.69 -56.32 51.92
CA GLU A 435 6.42 -56.96 52.37
C GLU A 435 5.47 -56.05 53.20
N ALA A 436 4.27 -55.88 52.63
CA ALA A 436 2.92 -55.63 53.17
C ALA A 436 2.57 -54.37 54.01
N ALA A 437 1.62 -53.60 53.48
CA ALA A 437 0.36 -53.28 54.17
C ALA A 437 -0.74 -52.92 53.16
N GLU A 438 -1.95 -53.34 53.50
CA GLU A 438 -3.20 -53.49 52.74
C GLU A 438 -4.07 -52.20 52.78
N VAL A 439 -5.34 -52.31 52.32
CA VAL A 439 -6.52 -51.44 52.58
C VAL A 439 -6.85 -50.43 51.46
N VAL A 440 -7.73 -50.77 50.48
CA VAL A 440 -9.23 -50.74 50.46
C VAL A 440 -9.80 -49.37 50.01
N GLU A 441 -10.60 -49.39 48.94
CA GLU A 441 -11.50 -48.31 48.49
C GLU A 441 -12.50 -47.92 49.59
N PRO A 442 -12.98 -46.66 49.64
CA PRO A 442 -14.34 -46.46 49.12
C PRO A 442 -14.61 -45.06 48.49
N ALA A 443 -15.51 -45.03 47.51
CA ALA A 443 -16.38 -43.89 47.23
C ALA A 443 -17.65 -43.98 48.12
N PRO A 444 -18.68 -43.10 48.04
CA PRO A 444 -18.76 -41.63 47.91
C PRO A 444 -19.69 -41.00 49.00
N VAL A 445 -19.60 -39.71 49.38
CA VAL A 445 -20.73 -38.99 50.03
C VAL A 445 -20.74 -37.46 49.78
N ALA A 446 -21.93 -37.02 49.36
CA ALA A 446 -22.63 -35.73 49.28
C ALA A 446 -22.16 -34.44 50.01
N GLU A 447 -22.42 -33.33 49.29
CA GLU A 447 -22.95 -31.98 49.65
C GLU A 447 -22.99 -31.50 51.11
N ALA A 448 -22.45 -30.28 51.34
CA ALA A 448 -23.10 -29.20 52.11
C ALA A 448 -22.32 -27.85 52.02
N GLU A 449 -22.96 -26.81 51.48
CA GLU A 449 -22.75 -25.38 51.85
C GLU A 449 -23.16 -25.15 53.35
N PRO A 450 -22.87 -24.02 54.07
CA PRO A 450 -22.77 -22.63 53.58
C PRO A 450 -21.84 -21.61 54.33
N ALA A 451 -21.82 -20.38 53.79
CA ALA A 451 -21.66 -19.05 54.44
C ALA A 451 -20.34 -18.70 55.19
N ALA A 452 -19.87 -17.45 55.31
CA ALA A 452 -20.01 -16.14 54.65
C ALA A 452 -19.09 -15.18 55.45
N GLU A 453 -18.28 -14.34 54.79
CA GLU A 453 -17.72 -13.04 55.23
C GLU A 453 -16.78 -12.56 54.09
N ALA A 454 -17.13 -11.61 53.21
CA ALA A 454 -17.28 -10.16 53.40
C ALA A 454 -15.98 -9.55 53.98
N GLU A 455 -15.16 -8.70 53.35
CA GLU A 455 -15.38 -7.56 52.45
C GLU A 455 -14.04 -7.18 51.76
N ALA A 456 -14.09 -6.80 50.48
CA ALA A 456 -13.30 -5.71 49.90
C ALA A 456 -13.83 -5.42 48.48
N GLU A 457 -14.70 -4.42 48.46
CA GLU A 457 -15.54 -3.92 47.40
C GLU A 457 -14.72 -3.10 46.38
N ALA A 458 -14.73 -3.54 45.12
CA ALA A 458 -14.41 -2.70 43.98
C ALA A 458 -15.64 -2.75 43.06
N GLU A 459 -16.40 -1.65 43.04
CA GLU A 459 -17.60 -1.46 42.22
C GLU A 459 -17.30 -1.77 40.74
N ARG A 460 -17.79 -2.93 40.28
CA ARG A 460 -17.89 -3.25 38.86
C ARG A 460 -19.19 -2.64 38.34
N PRO A 461 -19.18 -1.82 37.28
CA PRO A 461 -20.41 -1.29 36.72
C PRO A 461 -21.31 -2.45 36.27
N LYS A 462 -22.57 -2.43 36.71
CA LYS A 462 -23.60 -3.41 36.35
C LYS A 462 -23.73 -3.40 34.82
N ARG A 463 -23.47 -4.53 34.17
CA ARG A 463 -23.67 -4.70 32.72
C ARG A 463 -25.15 -4.48 32.38
N VAL A 464 -25.47 -3.30 31.88
CA VAL A 464 -26.81 -2.98 31.37
C VAL A 464 -27.06 -3.90 30.17
N ARG A 465 -28.10 -4.74 30.25
CA ARG A 465 -28.44 -5.67 29.16
C ARG A 465 -28.95 -4.87 27.97
N ARG A 466 -28.32 -5.04 26.82
CA ARG A 466 -28.74 -4.40 25.56
C ARG A 466 -30.18 -4.82 25.21
N PRO A 467 -31.06 -3.90 24.78
CA PRO A 467 -32.37 -4.24 24.24
C PRO A 467 -32.26 -5.18 23.04
N LYS A 468 -33.27 -6.04 22.83
CA LYS A 468 -33.34 -6.90 21.63
C LYS A 468 -33.55 -6.04 20.39
N LYS A 469 -32.89 -6.39 19.28
CA LYS A 469 -33.04 -5.69 18.00
C LYS A 469 -34.51 -5.72 17.56
N PRO A 470 -35.14 -4.57 17.22
CA PRO A 470 -36.51 -4.55 16.72
C PRO A 470 -36.59 -5.22 15.34
N GLU A 471 -37.65 -5.99 15.10
CA GLU A 471 -37.90 -6.70 13.84
C GLU A 471 -38.49 -5.74 12.80
N LEU A 472 -37.63 -4.98 12.11
CA LEU A 472 -38.03 -4.09 11.01
C LEU A 472 -37.60 -4.68 9.66
N THR A 473 -38.49 -4.64 8.67
CA THR A 473 -38.16 -5.08 7.30
C THR A 473 -37.45 -3.95 6.56
N PRO A 474 -36.15 -4.06 6.24
CA PRO A 474 -35.41 -3.02 5.55
C PRO A 474 -35.92 -2.79 4.12
N GLY A 475 -35.67 -1.60 3.58
CA GLY A 475 -35.98 -1.25 2.17
C GLY A 475 -37.41 -0.76 1.90
N ARG A 476 -38.27 -0.63 2.92
CA ARG A 476 -39.58 0.02 2.77
C ARG A 476 -39.43 1.56 2.74
N PRO A 477 -40.33 2.30 2.05
CA PRO A 477 -40.31 3.76 2.09
C PRO A 477 -40.49 4.25 3.53
N ILE A 478 -39.91 5.42 3.88
CA ILE A 478 -39.91 5.95 5.26
C ILE A 478 -41.32 6.09 5.86
N THR A 479 -42.34 6.32 5.03
CA THR A 479 -43.75 6.42 5.43
C THR A 479 -44.39 5.10 5.84
N ALA A 480 -43.72 3.97 5.60
CA ALA A 480 -44.21 2.64 5.97
C ALA A 480 -43.79 2.24 7.40
N TYR A 481 -42.89 3.00 8.04
CA TYR A 481 -42.51 2.80 9.43
C TYR A 481 -43.29 3.77 10.31
N THR A 482 -43.74 3.28 11.45
CA THR A 482 -44.34 4.11 12.48
C THR A 482 -43.26 4.88 13.24
N PRO A 483 -43.58 6.05 13.85
CA PRO A 483 -42.63 6.78 14.69
C PRO A 483 -42.07 5.92 15.83
N GLU A 484 -42.91 5.10 16.46
CA GLU A 484 -42.52 4.20 17.55
C GLU A 484 -41.48 3.15 17.12
N GLU A 485 -41.61 2.61 15.90
CA GLU A 485 -40.65 1.67 15.30
C GLU A 485 -39.30 2.33 15.03
N LEU A 486 -39.31 3.56 14.51
CA LEU A 486 -38.08 4.33 14.26
C LEU A 486 -37.39 4.68 15.58
N THR A 487 -38.13 5.15 16.59
CA THR A 487 -37.59 5.46 17.93
C THR A 487 -37.03 4.20 18.62
N ALA A 488 -37.69 3.04 18.46
CA ALA A 488 -37.18 1.77 18.98
C ALA A 488 -35.86 1.33 18.33
N LEU A 489 -35.72 1.53 17.02
CA LEU A 489 -34.47 1.25 16.30
C LEU A 489 -33.34 2.18 16.74
N VAL A 490 -33.63 3.49 16.84
CA VAL A 490 -32.66 4.48 17.30
C VAL A 490 -32.16 4.15 18.72
N ARG A 491 -33.06 3.85 19.65
CA ARG A 491 -32.70 3.46 21.03
C ARG A 491 -31.87 2.16 21.07
N TRP A 492 -32.12 1.22 20.16
CA TRP A 492 -31.31 0.00 20.05
C TRP A 492 -29.91 0.27 19.49
N ILE A 493 -29.76 1.22 18.56
CA ILE A 493 -28.45 1.65 18.06
C ILE A 493 -27.70 2.40 19.16
N ASP A 494 -28.33 3.36 19.83
CA ASP A 494 -27.71 4.17 20.91
C ASP A 494 -27.32 3.31 22.13
N SER A 495 -27.96 2.15 22.30
CA SER A 495 -27.64 1.19 23.38
C SER A 495 -26.34 0.38 23.19
N ASP A 496 -25.58 0.61 22.11
CA ASP A 496 -24.30 -0.06 21.87
C ASP A 496 -23.09 0.60 22.57
N PHE A 497 -23.35 1.64 23.38
CA PHE A 497 -22.35 2.40 24.16
C PHE A 497 -21.29 3.12 23.31
N VAL A 498 -21.54 3.32 22.02
CA VAL A 498 -20.70 4.18 21.18
C VAL A 498 -21.28 5.59 21.22
N GLU A 499 -20.49 6.55 21.68
CA GLU A 499 -20.88 7.97 21.68
C GLU A 499 -21.02 8.44 20.22
N ARG A 500 -22.24 8.82 19.84
CA ARG A 500 -22.57 9.36 18.52
C ARG A 500 -23.25 10.71 18.63
N THR A 501 -22.94 11.62 17.73
CA THR A 501 -23.73 12.83 17.51
C THR A 501 -25.13 12.47 16.95
N ASP A 502 -26.09 13.39 17.06
CA ASP A 502 -27.46 13.16 16.53
C ASP A 502 -27.43 12.84 15.03
N ASP A 503 -26.55 13.50 14.27
CA ASP A 503 -26.37 13.29 12.83
C ASP A 503 -25.76 11.91 12.52
N GLU A 504 -24.84 11.42 13.35
CA GLU A 504 -24.26 10.08 13.21
C GLU A 504 -25.27 8.98 13.55
N LEU A 505 -26.10 9.20 14.58
CA LEU A 505 -27.16 8.28 14.96
C LEU A 505 -28.25 8.21 13.87
N LEU A 506 -28.55 9.35 13.24
CA LEU A 506 -29.44 9.44 12.09
C LEU A 506 -28.88 8.63 10.90
N ARG A 507 -27.61 8.80 10.54
CA ARG A 507 -26.97 8.05 9.45
C ARG A 507 -26.88 6.55 9.75
N ALA A 508 -26.61 6.16 10.99
CA ALA A 508 -26.60 4.75 11.41
C ALA A 508 -27.99 4.12 11.25
N THR A 509 -29.04 4.83 11.66
CA THR A 509 -30.43 4.38 11.51
C THR A 509 -30.83 4.30 10.04
N MET A 510 -30.41 5.26 9.23
CA MET A 510 -30.62 5.28 7.77
C MET A 510 -29.98 4.06 7.09
N LYS A 511 -28.76 3.68 7.51
CA LYS A 511 -28.03 2.52 7.00
C LYS A 511 -28.74 1.21 7.36
N GLU A 512 -29.22 1.07 8.59
CA GLU A 512 -29.98 -0.12 9.04
C GLU A 512 -31.31 -0.29 8.29
N LEU A 513 -31.97 0.81 7.90
CA LEU A 513 -33.22 0.77 7.13
C LEU A 513 -32.99 0.59 5.62
N GLY A 514 -31.74 0.66 5.14
CA GLY A 514 -31.37 0.43 3.75
C GLY A 514 -31.63 1.61 2.80
N PHE A 515 -31.67 2.85 3.31
CA PHE A 515 -31.83 4.02 2.46
C PHE A 515 -30.50 4.46 1.85
N ALA A 516 -30.47 4.70 0.53
CA ALA A 516 -29.27 5.10 -0.19
C ALA A 516 -28.98 6.62 -0.16
N ARG A 517 -30.01 7.47 0.07
CA ARG A 517 -29.88 8.93 0.05
C ARG A 517 -30.71 9.60 1.14
N LEU A 518 -30.17 10.66 1.73
CA LEU A 518 -30.84 11.43 2.77
C LEU A 518 -31.73 12.51 2.15
N GLY A 519 -32.97 12.14 1.82
CA GLY A 519 -33.97 13.12 1.38
C GLY A 519 -34.58 13.91 2.55
N PRO A 520 -35.18 15.09 2.31
CA PRO A 520 -35.78 15.93 3.36
C PRO A 520 -36.77 15.17 4.26
N ARG A 521 -37.65 14.36 3.65
CA ARG A 521 -38.63 13.53 4.38
C ARG A 521 -38.01 12.47 5.30
N ILE A 522 -36.86 11.93 4.92
CA ILE A 522 -36.14 10.93 5.71
C ILE A 522 -35.42 11.62 6.87
N LYS A 523 -34.78 12.77 6.60
CA LYS A 523 -34.13 13.59 7.62
C LYS A 523 -35.11 14.03 8.71
N ASP A 524 -36.30 14.50 8.32
CA ASP A 524 -37.31 14.96 9.28
C ASP A 524 -37.84 13.82 10.17
N ALA A 525 -38.17 12.67 9.55
CA ALA A 525 -38.71 11.52 10.28
C ALA A 525 -37.68 10.90 11.24
N LEU A 526 -36.43 10.74 10.79
CA LEU A 526 -35.35 10.20 11.63
C LEU A 526 -34.89 11.21 12.69
N GLY A 527 -34.84 12.51 12.36
CA GLY A 527 -34.51 13.57 13.32
C GLY A 527 -35.50 13.66 14.47
N ALA A 528 -36.81 13.49 14.19
CA ALA A 528 -37.84 13.40 15.21
C ALA A 528 -37.64 12.16 16.12
N ALA A 529 -37.34 10.99 15.52
CA ALA A 529 -37.09 9.76 16.27
C ALA A 529 -35.81 9.83 17.13
N VAL A 530 -34.75 10.49 16.66
CA VAL A 530 -33.51 10.74 17.43
C VAL A 530 -33.78 11.65 18.62
N SER A 531 -34.54 12.73 18.39
CA SER A 531 -34.94 13.65 19.48
C SER A 531 -35.78 12.94 20.54
N GLU A 532 -36.70 12.04 20.14
CA GLU A 532 -37.52 11.26 21.06
C GLU A 532 -36.75 10.13 21.75
N ALA A 533 -35.71 9.57 21.12
CA ALA A 533 -34.87 8.56 21.72
C ALA A 533 -33.97 9.10 22.83
N ARG A 534 -33.58 10.38 22.73
CA ARG A 534 -32.68 11.09 23.66
C ARG A 534 -33.40 11.97 24.70
N SER A 535 -34.71 12.19 24.52
CA SER A 535 -35.58 12.78 25.55
C SER A 535 -35.96 11.76 26.61
#